data_AF-A0A1C5LAV7-F1
#
_entry.id   AF-A0A1C5LAV7-F1
#
_cell.length_a   1.000
_cell.length_b   1.000
_cell.length_c   1.000
_cell.angle_alpha   90.00
_cell.angle_beta   90.00
_cell.angle_gamma   90.00
#
_symmetry.space_group_name_H-M   'P 1'
#
loop_
_entity.id
_entity.type
_entity.pdbx_description
1 polymer ?
#
loop_
_entity_poly.entity_id
_entity_poly.type
_entity_poly.pdbx_seq_one_letter_code
_entity_poly.pdbx_strand_id
1 'polypeptide(L)' 'MTKLANGEVLAPKHKDHPLSGDWVGHRECHIQPDWLLVYRYDNDVLVLTLSRTGTHSDLFGL' A
#
# COMPACT_ATOMS: atom_id res chain seq x y z
N MET A 1 -9.92 1.34 -5.79
CA MET A 1 -9.98 -0.09 -5.42
C MET A 1 -10.12 -1.00 -6.64
N THR A 2 -11.01 -0.74 -7.59
CA THR A 2 -11.16 -1.60 -8.79
C THR A 2 -9.86 -1.83 -9.57
N LYS A 3 -9.02 -0.78 -9.72
CA LYS A 3 -7.72 -0.89 -10.38
C LYS A 3 -6.78 -1.91 -9.72
N LEU A 4 -6.66 -1.86 -8.40
CA LEU A 4 -5.88 -2.82 -7.62
C LEU A 4 -6.44 -4.24 -7.78
N ALA A 5 -7.76 -4.40 -7.66
CA ALA A 5 -8.40 -5.70 -7.83
C ALA A 5 -8.19 -6.29 -9.23
N ASN A 6 -8.07 -5.44 -10.25
CA ASN A 6 -7.81 -5.84 -11.62
C ASN A 6 -6.31 -5.99 -11.95
N GLY A 7 -5.40 -5.79 -11.01
CA GLY A 7 -3.96 -5.80 -11.28
C GLY A 7 -3.47 -4.62 -12.14
N GLU A 8 -4.26 -3.57 -12.27
CA GLU A 8 -3.91 -2.39 -13.06
C GLU A 8 -2.92 -1.48 -12.32
N VAL A 9 -2.06 -0.83 -13.10
CA VAL A 9 -1.09 0.15 -12.58
C VAL A 9 -1.82 1.36 -11.98
N LEU A 10 -1.46 1.68 -10.74
CA LEU A 10 -1.96 2.86 -10.05
C LEU A 10 -1.34 4.14 -10.64
N ALA A 11 -2.13 5.21 -10.67
CA ALA A 11 -1.60 6.51 -11.08
C ALA A 11 -0.43 6.95 -10.18
N PRO A 12 0.61 7.64 -10.70
CA PRO A 12 1.81 8.01 -9.95
C PRO A 12 1.55 8.76 -8.65
N LYS A 13 0.43 9.49 -8.57
CA LYS A 13 -0.01 10.22 -7.36
C LYS A 13 -0.20 9.33 -6.13
N HIS A 14 -0.49 8.05 -6.32
CA HIS A 14 -0.66 7.09 -5.21
C HIS A 14 0.67 6.54 -4.71
N LYS A 15 1.82 6.94 -5.29
CA LYS A 15 3.16 6.53 -4.85
C LYS A 15 3.25 5.02 -4.57
N ASP A 16 2.72 4.20 -5.48
CA ASP A 16 2.79 2.74 -5.33
C ASP A 16 4.24 2.27 -5.43
N HIS A 17 4.73 1.58 -4.40
CA HIS A 17 6.07 1.02 -4.39
C HIS A 17 6.12 -0.29 -3.60
N PRO A 18 7.06 -1.21 -3.95
CA PRO A 18 7.32 -2.37 -3.12
C PRO A 18 7.91 -1.96 -1.77
N LEU A 19 7.58 -2.74 -0.74
CA LEU A 19 8.22 -2.67 0.57
C LEU A 19 9.43 -3.61 0.63
N SER A 20 10.37 -3.30 1.51
CA SER A 20 11.62 -4.04 1.72
C SER A 20 11.74 -4.56 3.15
N GLY A 21 12.77 -5.37 3.43
CA GLY A 21 12.98 -5.99 4.75
C GLY A 21 11.96 -7.09 5.05
N ASP A 22 11.40 -7.11 6.25
CA ASP A 22 10.39 -8.09 6.69
C ASP A 22 9.08 -8.01 5.86
N TRP A 23 8.91 -6.94 5.09
CA TRP A 23 7.74 -6.71 4.24
C TRP A 23 7.98 -7.06 2.77
N VAL A 24 9.07 -7.77 2.43
CA VAL A 24 9.31 -8.27 1.06
C VAL A 24 8.06 -8.99 0.53
N GLY A 25 7.70 -8.67 -0.72
CA GLY A 25 6.48 -9.18 -1.37
C GLY A 25 5.21 -8.36 -1.09
N HIS A 26 5.28 -7.40 -0.17
CA HIS A 26 4.23 -6.40 0.03
C HIS A 26 4.52 -5.14 -0.76
N ARG A 27 3.46 -4.39 -1.05
CA ARG A 27 3.49 -3.09 -1.71
C ARG A 27 2.71 -2.10 -0.85
N GLU A 28 3.10 -0.84 -0.91
CA GLU A 28 2.41 0.26 -0.25
C GLU A 28 1.95 1.28 -1.29
N CYS A 29 0.77 1.85 -1.11
CA CYS A 29 0.33 3.02 -1.85
C CYS A 29 -0.49 3.99 -0.98
N HIS A 30 -0.44 5.27 -1.34
CA HIS A 30 -1.21 6.35 -0.73
C HIS A 30 -2.60 6.44 -1.36
N ILE A 31 -3.65 6.24 -0.56
CA ILE A 31 -5.04 6.50 -0.97
C ILE A 31 -5.42 7.96 -0.66
N GLN A 32 -4.93 8.48 0.46
CA GLN A 32 -5.06 9.87 0.91
C GLN A 32 -3.71 10.33 1.48
N PRO A 33 -3.50 11.64 1.75
CA PRO A 33 -2.23 12.15 2.28
C PRO A 33 -1.72 11.36 3.50
N ASP A 34 -2.63 10.98 4.40
CA ASP A 34 -2.36 10.29 5.67
C ASP A 34 -2.88 8.84 5.69
N TRP A 35 -3.25 8.27 4.53
CA TRP A 35 -3.79 6.91 4.45
C TRP A 35 -2.90 6.05 3.57
N LEU A 36 -2.29 5.05 4.19
CA LEU A 36 -1.46 4.06 3.53
C LEU A 36 -2.22 2.75 3.40
N LEU A 37 -2.16 2.19 2.20
CA LEU A 37 -2.67 0.87 1.90
C LEU A 37 -1.48 -0.04 1.63
N VAL A 38 -1.29 -1.03 2.50
CA VAL A 38 -0.35 -2.12 2.25
C VAL A 38 -1.10 -3.29 1.65
N TYR A 39 -0.58 -3.86 0.57
CA TYR A 39 -1.23 -4.96 -0.12
C TYR A 39 -0.21 -5.93 -0.70
N ARG A 40 -0.65 -7.16 -0.94
CA ARG A 40 0.13 -8.17 -1.66
C ARG A 40 -0.78 -9.08 -2.47
N TYR A 41 -0.21 -9.72 -3.47
CA TYR A 41 -0.86 -10.81 -4.19
C TYR A 41 -0.33 -12.14 -3.65
N ASP A 42 -1.24 -13.00 -3.19
CA ASP A 42 -0.95 -14.33 -2.67
C ASP A 42 -1.77 -15.33 -3.48
N ASN A 43 -1.14 -16.08 -4.38
CA ASN A 43 -1.82 -17.07 -5.23
C ASN A 43 -3.09 -16.54 -5.94
N ASP A 44 -2.97 -15.43 -6.67
CA ASP A 44 -4.08 -14.69 -7.31
C ASP A 44 -5.12 -14.08 -6.37
N VAL A 45 -4.95 -14.22 -5.04
CA VAL A 45 -5.75 -13.54 -4.04
C VAL A 45 -5.11 -12.20 -3.70
N LEU A 46 -5.82 -11.12 -3.96
CA LEU A 46 -5.43 -9.80 -3.50
C LEU A 46 -5.75 -9.66 -2.01
N VAL A 47 -4.70 -9.63 -1.19
CA VAL A 47 -4.79 -9.36 0.25
C VAL A 47 -4.53 -7.87 0.47
N LEU A 48 -5.54 -7.18 1.00
CA LEU A 48 -5.49 -5.75 1.30
C LEU A 48 -5.46 -5.56 2.82
N THR A 49 -4.39 -4.96 3.31
CA THR A 49 -4.28 -4.55 4.71
C THR A 49 -4.32 -3.03 4.76
N LEU A 50 -5.44 -2.50 5.26
CA LEU A 50 -5.57 -1.06 5.44
C LEU A 50 -4.80 -0.64 6.69
N SER A 51 -3.56 -0.18 6.50
CA SER A 51 -2.65 0.18 7.58
C SER A 51 -2.75 1.67 7.90
N ARG A 52 -3.63 1.99 8.86
CA ARG A 52 -3.73 3.24 9.65
C ARG A 52 -4.02 4.54 8.90
N THR A 53 -4.60 5.47 9.66
CA THR A 53 -4.80 6.89 9.34
C THR A 53 -3.88 7.70 10.25
N GLY A 54 -2.92 8.44 9.72
CA GLY A 54 -1.97 9.22 10.52
C GLY A 54 -0.88 9.86 9.66
N THR A 55 -0.20 10.86 10.22
CA THR A 55 0.88 11.57 9.51
C THR A 55 2.12 10.68 9.38
N HIS A 56 3.03 10.97 8.45
CA HIS A 56 4.32 10.25 8.33
C HIS A 56 5.07 10.16 9.68
N SER A 57 4.90 11.16 10.56
CA SER A 57 5.46 11.21 11.92
C SER A 57 4.86 10.14 12.85
N ASP A 58 3.56 9.87 12.76
CA ASP A 58 2.88 8.83 13.55
C ASP A 58 3.28 7.40 13.16
N LEU A 59 3.83 7.23 11.96
CA LEU A 59 4.19 5.92 11.40
C LEU A 59 5.64 5.52 11.69
N PHE A 60 6.55 6.50 11.76
CA PHE A 60 7.98 6.28 11.97
C PHE A 60 8.51 6.82 13.31
N GLY A 61 7.65 7.38 14.17
CA GLY A 61 8.04 7.86 15.50
C GLY A 61 9.02 9.04 15.46
N LEU A 62 8.79 9.98 14.54
CA LEU A 62 9.48 11.27 14.49
C LEU A 62 8.76 12.31 15.34
#